data_AF-A0A2D3TF41-F1
#
_entry.id   AF-A0A2D3TF41-F1
#
_cell.length_a   1.000
_cell.length_b   1.000
_cell.length_c   1.000
_cell.angle_alpha   90.00
_cell.angle_beta   90.00
_cell.angle_gamma   90.00
#
_symmetry.space_group_name_H-M   'P 1'
#
loop_
_entity.id
_entity.type
_entity.pdbx_description
1 polymer ?
#
loop_
_entity_poly.entity_id
_entity_poly.type
_entity_poly.pdbx_seq_one_letter_code
_entity_poly.pdbx_strand_id
1 'polypeptide(L)'
;MDIANSTLIGTQNQFYGLWATGKETEVTAHQLKITSQGADSRLVNSYSANITLKDSTLSSIGQKARGYYRIGECYGDRPSSGHQCRGGKVLML
;
A
#
# COMPACT_ATOMS: atom_id res chain seq x y z
N MET A 1 7.98 9.98 -9.56
CA MET A 1 8.44 8.57 -9.72
C MET A 1 7.34 7.78 -10.40
N ASP A 2 7.71 6.86 -11.30
CA ASP A 2 6.75 6.00 -11.98
C ASP A 2 7.16 4.52 -11.82
N ILE A 3 6.20 3.66 -11.49
CA ILE A 3 6.41 2.23 -11.20
C ILE A 3 5.43 1.43 -12.05
N ALA A 4 5.95 0.67 -13.00
CA ALA A 4 5.16 -0.07 -13.98
C ALA A 4 5.35 -1.58 -13.82
N ASN A 5 4.28 -2.37 -14.04
CA ASN A 5 4.36 -3.82 -14.29
C ASN A 5 5.27 -4.59 -13.33
N SER A 6 5.17 -4.28 -12.04
CA SER A 6 6.14 -4.71 -11.04
C SER A 6 5.47 -5.52 -9.93
N THR A 7 6.27 -6.32 -9.22
CA THR A 7 5.81 -7.05 -8.04
C THR A 7 6.76 -6.79 -6.87
N LEU A 8 6.21 -6.33 -5.74
CA LEU A 8 6.89 -6.18 -4.46
C LEU A 8 6.39 -7.24 -3.47
N ILE A 9 7.30 -8.01 -2.88
CA ILE A 9 6.97 -9.07 -1.91
C ILE A 9 7.74 -8.84 -0.62
N GLY A 10 7.03 -8.63 0.47
CA GLY A 10 7.57 -8.58 1.82
C GLY A 10 7.19 -9.83 2.61
N THR A 11 8.16 -10.64 3.00
CA THR A 11 7.90 -11.86 3.78
C THR A 11 8.11 -11.67 5.27
N GLN A 12 8.90 -10.67 5.66
CA GLN A 12 9.22 -10.36 7.06
C GLN A 12 8.21 -9.41 7.70
N ASN A 13 8.15 -9.43 9.03
CA ASN A 13 7.37 -8.47 9.81
C ASN A 13 7.84 -7.04 9.53
N GLN A 14 6.93 -6.07 9.71
CA GLN A 14 7.21 -4.65 9.51
C GLN A 14 7.74 -4.33 8.10
N PHE A 15 7.23 -5.01 7.08
CA PHE A 15 7.55 -4.66 5.69
C PHE A 15 6.92 -3.32 5.30
N TYR A 16 7.67 -2.48 4.60
CA TYR A 16 7.20 -1.22 4.02
C TYR A 16 7.34 -1.28 2.51
N GLY A 17 6.21 -1.31 1.78
CA GLY A 17 6.22 -1.44 0.32
C GLY A 17 6.58 -0.14 -0.38
N LEU A 18 5.68 0.85 -0.29
CA LEU A 18 5.92 2.21 -0.77
C LEU A 18 5.89 3.18 0.42
N TRP A 19 6.87 4.08 0.47
CA TRP A 19 6.95 5.16 1.45
C TRP A 19 7.35 6.44 0.73
N ALA A 20 6.40 7.37 0.60
CA ALA A 20 6.63 8.65 -0.07
C ALA A 20 6.38 9.81 0.90
N THR A 21 7.23 10.83 0.87
CA THR A 21 7.14 11.98 1.78
C THR A 21 7.46 13.29 1.07
N GLY A 22 6.67 14.33 1.29
CA GLY A 22 6.93 15.71 0.83
C GLY A 22 5.92 16.23 -0.20
N LYS A 23 5.52 17.51 -0.05
CA LYS A 23 4.38 18.17 -0.74
C LYS A 23 4.37 18.07 -2.26
N GLU A 24 5.54 17.95 -2.88
CA GLU A 24 5.73 17.91 -4.33
C GLU A 24 6.14 16.50 -4.81
N THR A 25 6.06 15.50 -3.93
CA THR A 25 6.40 14.12 -4.26
C THR A 25 5.20 13.44 -4.91
N GLU A 26 5.33 13.19 -6.21
CA GLU A 26 4.36 12.44 -7.01
C GLU A 26 4.89 11.04 -7.32
N VAL A 27 4.15 10.01 -6.91
CA VAL A 27 4.39 8.61 -7.26
C VAL A 27 3.19 8.08 -8.03
N THR A 28 3.40 7.64 -9.26
CA THR A 28 2.40 6.85 -9.98
C THR A 28 2.87 5.41 -10.03
N ALA A 29 2.00 4.48 -9.66
CA ALA A 29 2.21 3.07 -9.91
C ALA A 29 1.07 2.54 -10.78
N HIS A 30 1.40 1.75 -11.78
CA HIS A 30 0.43 1.17 -12.69
C HIS A 30 0.75 -0.30 -12.94
N GLN A 31 -0.26 -1.16 -12.78
CA GLN A 31 -0.09 -2.62 -12.79
C GLN A 31 0.94 -3.11 -11.76
N LEU A 32 0.98 -2.45 -10.60
CA LEU A 32 1.84 -2.84 -9.47
C LEU A 32 1.13 -3.86 -8.58
N LYS A 33 1.80 -4.96 -8.26
CA LYS A 33 1.37 -5.91 -7.22
C LYS A 33 2.25 -5.74 -5.98
N ILE A 34 1.65 -5.49 -4.82
CA ILE A 34 2.36 -5.54 -3.54
C ILE A 34 1.74 -6.63 -2.66
N THR A 35 2.57 -7.50 -2.10
CA THR A 35 2.12 -8.54 -1.16
C THR A 35 2.98 -8.51 0.10
N SER A 36 2.35 -8.48 1.27
CA SER A 36 3.05 -8.71 2.55
C SER A 36 2.53 -9.94 3.28
N GLN A 37 3.43 -10.70 3.87
CA GLN A 37 3.15 -11.88 4.67
C GLN A 37 3.48 -11.69 6.16
N GLY A 38 4.34 -10.73 6.50
CA GLY A 38 4.73 -10.47 7.88
C GLY A 38 3.76 -9.55 8.62
N ALA A 39 3.70 -9.71 9.95
CA ALA A 39 2.88 -8.91 10.84
C ALA A 39 3.29 -7.42 10.82
N ASP A 40 2.36 -6.52 11.18
CA ASP A 40 2.58 -5.07 11.31
C ASP A 40 3.17 -4.39 10.06
N SER A 41 2.94 -4.98 8.89
CA SER A 41 3.42 -4.45 7.61
C SER A 41 2.55 -3.30 7.10
N ARG A 42 3.18 -2.39 6.35
CA ARG A 42 2.54 -1.26 5.68
C ARG A 42 2.84 -1.26 4.20
N LEU A 43 1.84 -1.55 3.38
CA LEU A 43 2.05 -1.71 1.94
C LEU A 43 2.32 -0.37 1.24
N VAL A 44 1.62 0.69 1.62
CA VAL A 44 1.77 2.03 1.05
C VAL A 44 1.59 3.07 2.16
N ASN A 45 2.52 4.02 2.24
CA ASN A 45 2.49 5.15 3.17
C ASN A 45 2.81 6.43 2.41
N SER A 46 2.03 7.46 2.70
CA SER A 46 2.27 8.81 2.21
C SER A 46 2.30 9.78 3.39
N TYR A 47 3.28 10.68 3.42
CA TYR A 47 3.31 11.83 4.32
C TYR A 47 3.46 13.11 3.51
N SER A 48 2.35 13.83 3.33
CA SER A 48 2.29 15.00 2.44
C SER A 48 2.73 14.70 1.00
N ALA A 49 2.67 13.46 0.53
CA ALA A 49 2.98 13.09 -0.85
C ALA A 49 1.72 12.62 -1.58
N ASN A 50 1.76 12.62 -2.91
CA ASN A 50 0.69 12.11 -3.74
C ASN A 50 1.12 10.75 -4.33
N ILE A 51 0.34 9.71 -4.03
CA ILE A 51 0.53 8.37 -4.60
C ILE A 51 -0.72 7.98 -5.37
N THR A 52 -0.55 7.70 -6.65
CA THR A 52 -1.61 7.22 -7.55
C THR A 52 -1.36 5.77 -7.91
N LEU A 53 -2.30 4.88 -7.58
CA LEU A 53 -2.26 3.45 -7.93
C LEU A 53 -3.30 3.13 -9.00
N LYS A 54 -2.86 2.84 -10.22
CA LYS A 54 -3.69 2.46 -11.37
C LYS A 54 -3.60 0.96 -11.59
N ASP A 55 -4.73 0.26 -11.71
CA ASP A 55 -4.77 -1.18 -12.01
C ASP A 55 -3.83 -2.04 -11.13
N SER A 56 -3.62 -1.59 -9.90
CA SER A 56 -2.64 -2.15 -8.98
C SER A 56 -3.35 -2.95 -7.89
N THR A 57 -2.69 -4.02 -7.43
CA THR A 57 -3.22 -4.92 -6.42
C THR A 57 -2.35 -4.89 -5.18
N LEU A 58 -2.97 -4.66 -4.03
CA LEU A 58 -2.32 -4.71 -2.73
C LEU A 58 -2.90 -5.87 -1.92
N SER A 59 -2.06 -6.68 -1.32
CA SER A 59 -2.48 -7.79 -0.46
C SER A 59 -1.61 -7.86 0.79
N SER A 60 -2.24 -8.02 1.95
CA SER A 60 -1.52 -8.31 3.19
C SER A 60 -2.18 -9.45 3.92
N ILE A 61 -1.39 -10.47 4.26
CA ILE A 61 -1.85 -11.67 4.97
C ILE A 61 -1.30 -11.77 6.40
N GLY A 62 -0.37 -10.88 6.79
CA GLY A 62 0.17 -10.83 8.14
C GLY A 62 -0.79 -10.21 9.16
N GLN A 63 -0.72 -10.66 10.42
CA GLN A 63 -1.54 -10.13 11.52
C GLN A 63 -1.27 -8.62 11.73
N LYS A 64 -2.33 -7.85 12.03
CA LYS A 64 -2.27 -6.38 12.27
C LYS A 64 -1.65 -5.56 11.13
N ALA A 65 -1.64 -6.09 9.90
CA ALA A 65 -1.17 -5.32 8.76
C ALA A 65 -2.05 -4.07 8.54
N ARG A 66 -1.40 -2.92 8.36
CA ARG A 66 -2.07 -1.62 8.17
C ARG A 66 -1.80 -1.10 6.77
N GLY A 67 -2.82 -0.99 5.93
CA GLY A 67 -2.78 -0.18 4.73
C GLY A 67 -3.56 1.10 5.00
N TYR A 68 -2.92 2.27 5.06
CA TYR A 68 -3.68 3.52 5.15
C TYR A 68 -4.22 3.86 3.76
N TYR A 69 -5.55 3.89 3.63
CA TYR A 69 -6.28 4.16 2.40
C TYR A 69 -7.29 5.30 2.59
N ARG A 70 -7.14 6.40 1.84
CA ARG A 70 -8.19 7.40 1.61
C ARG A 70 -7.96 7.96 0.20
N ILE A 71 -8.79 7.70 -0.82
CA ILE A 71 -10.25 7.55 -0.87
C ILE A 71 -10.68 6.18 -1.46
N GLY A 72 -11.55 5.45 -0.76
CA GLY A 72 -12.12 4.14 -1.15
C GLY A 72 -11.71 2.95 -0.25
N GLU A 73 -11.82 3.13 1.06
CA GLU A 73 -11.63 2.19 2.19
C GLU A 73 -11.06 0.77 1.94
N CYS A 74 -9.89 0.53 2.55
CA CYS A 74 -9.52 -0.75 3.12
C CYS A 74 -8.98 -0.51 4.54
N TYR A 75 -9.83 -0.70 5.55
CA TYR A 75 -9.44 -0.70 6.97
C TYR A 75 -9.71 -2.08 7.56
N GLY A 76 -8.77 -2.60 8.36
CA GLY A 76 -8.89 -3.90 9.01
C GLY A 76 -8.21 -3.91 10.38
N ASP A 77 -8.94 -3.56 11.43
CA ASP A 77 -8.58 -3.83 12.83
C ASP A 77 -9.05 -5.23 13.27
N ARG A 78 -8.83 -6.29 12.46
CA ARG A 78 -9.09 -7.68 12.89
C ARG A 78 -7.98 -8.65 12.54
N PRO A 79 -7.58 -9.57 13.46
CA PRO A 79 -6.26 -10.18 13.43
C PRO A 79 -6.13 -11.47 12.59
N SER A 80 -7.15 -11.91 11.83
CA SER A 80 -7.25 -13.33 11.46
C SER A 80 -7.57 -13.69 10.00
N SER A 81 -7.77 -12.76 9.07
CA SER A 81 -7.98 -13.11 7.65
C SER A 81 -7.38 -12.06 6.72
N GLY A 82 -6.49 -12.48 5.82
CA GLY A 82 -5.79 -11.59 4.88
C GLY A 82 -6.72 -10.65 4.11
N HIS A 83 -6.23 -9.45 3.81
CA HIS A 83 -6.97 -8.39 3.13
C HIS A 83 -6.43 -8.18 1.71
N GLN A 84 -7.33 -8.12 0.72
CA GLN A 84 -7.00 -7.78 -0.67
C GLN A 84 -7.73 -6.49 -1.06
N CYS A 85 -6.98 -5.48 -1.50
CA CYS A 85 -7.48 -4.16 -1.84
C CYS A 85 -7.14 -3.83 -3.29
N ARG A 86 -8.11 -3.30 -4.04
CA ARG A 86 -7.97 -2.94 -5.47
C ARG A 86 -8.25 -1.44 -5.67
N GLY A 87 -7.24 -0.72 -6.17
CA GLY A 87 -7.30 0.56 -6.93
C GLY A 87 -8.04 1.79 -6.39
N GLY A 88 -7.35 2.94 -6.31
CA GLY A 88 -7.89 4.26 -5.90
C GLY A 88 -6.77 5.30 -5.68
N LYS A 89 -7.12 6.61 -5.75
CA LYS A 89 -6.19 7.73 -5.53
C LYS A 89 -5.99 7.96 -4.02
N VAL A 90 -4.73 8.03 -3.56
CA VAL A 90 -4.43 8.38 -2.17
C VAL A 90 -4.14 9.87 -2.09
N LEU A 91 -5.04 10.63 -1.45
CA LEU A 91 -4.84 12.04 -1.14
C LEU A 91 -4.95 12.21 0.38
N MET A 92 -3.82 12.50 1.02
CA MET A 92 -3.78 12.83 2.45
C MET A 92 -3.63 14.35 2.56
N LEU A 93 -4.64 15.02 3.11
CA LEU A 93 -4.62 16.44 3.45
C LEU A 93 -3.65 16.69 4.61
#